data_AF-A0A7C4Q8C3-F1
#
_entry.id   AF-A0A7C4Q8C3-F1
#
_cell.length_a   1.000
_cell.length_b   1.000
_cell.length_c   1.000
_cell.angle_alpha   90.00
_cell.angle_beta   90.00
_cell.angle_gamma   90.00
#
_symmetry.space_group_name_H-M   'P 1'
#
loop_
_entity.id
_entity.type
_entity.pdbx_description
1 polymer ?
#
loop_
_entity_poly.entity_id
_entity_poly.type
_entity_poly.pdbx_seq_one_letter_code
_entity_poly.pdbx_strand_id
1 'polypeptide(L)'
;MKSNSEARIKVSGYENIYVYCPHCGEENIFNRKSDLKTNLPILRKNSLKCQICGKGFDILSDTVKIGMFEWFFDELEYLKKNKQYRLCIINLCQGIEYFFKTAIINKLIDKNLDLRDENGLIIKTNYLKEREKLNKTKIFKLLKNKKDKKNKKFEKATFKDLRDIFIKLYEDELKDKNKNYLDEIRKTKINELRNKIIHKAYCPDLNEISEYEEIRKAIRILSKILNIRDSNYFWNKKN
;
A
#
# COMPACT_ATOMS: atom_id res chain seq x y z
N MET A 1 19.94 -11.91 32.94
CA MET A 1 19.67 -12.13 31.50
C MET A 1 20.58 -11.18 30.73
N LYS A 2 21.44 -11.67 29.82
CA LYS A 2 22.18 -10.76 28.93
C LYS A 2 21.14 -10.04 28.06
N SER A 3 21.07 -8.72 28.13
CA SER A 3 20.27 -7.94 27.19
C SER A 3 20.81 -8.24 25.80
N ASN A 4 20.05 -8.96 24.96
CA ASN A 4 20.35 -8.97 23.53
C ASN A 4 20.43 -7.51 23.09
N SER A 5 21.47 -7.16 22.34
CA SER A 5 21.54 -5.82 21.76
C SER A 5 20.33 -5.63 20.84
N GLU A 6 19.70 -4.46 20.96
CA GLU A 6 18.50 -4.12 20.22
C GLU A 6 18.87 -3.14 19.10
N ALA A 7 18.27 -3.32 17.93
CA ALA A 7 18.42 -2.44 16.80
C ALA A 7 17.04 -1.91 16.35
N ARG A 8 17.00 -0.63 15.99
CA ARG A 8 15.81 0.00 15.41
C ARG A 8 15.80 -0.19 13.91
N ILE A 9 14.61 -0.43 13.35
CA ILE A 9 14.42 -0.47 11.91
C ILE A 9 14.68 0.92 11.32
N LYS A 10 15.62 1.00 10.37
CA LYS A 10 15.97 2.24 9.66
C LYS A 10 14.92 2.57 8.59
N VAL A 11 14.56 1.58 7.79
CA VAL A 11 13.54 1.67 6.74
C VAL A 11 12.70 0.41 6.80
N SER A 12 11.38 0.60 6.80
CA SER A 12 10.43 -0.50 6.82
C SER A 12 9.61 -0.48 5.54
N GLY A 13 10.02 -1.33 4.61
CA GLY A 13 9.44 -1.39 3.28
C GLY A 13 8.35 -2.44 3.13
N TYR A 14 7.82 -2.59 1.91
CA TYR A 14 6.80 -3.60 1.63
C TYR A 14 7.41 -5.00 1.58
N GLU A 15 8.60 -5.13 0.98
CA GLU A 15 9.27 -6.41 0.82
C GLU A 15 10.39 -6.61 1.84
N ASN A 16 11.14 -5.55 2.12
CA ASN A 16 12.37 -5.63 2.91
C ASN A 16 12.34 -4.66 4.11
N ILE A 17 13.06 -5.02 5.17
CA ILE A 17 13.42 -4.11 6.24
C ILE A 17 14.93 -3.90 6.25
N TYR A 18 15.35 -2.68 6.59
CA TYR A 18 16.75 -2.27 6.61
C TYR A 18 17.13 -1.95 8.05
N VAL A 19 18.15 -2.60 8.57
CA VAL A 19 18.56 -2.49 9.98
C VAL A 19 20.07 -2.45 10.09
N TYR A 20 20.60 -1.52 10.89
CA TYR A 20 22.02 -1.53 11.24
C TYR A 20 22.29 -2.52 12.36
N CYS A 21 23.30 -3.37 12.17
CA CYS A 21 23.74 -4.32 13.19
C CYS A 21 24.32 -3.55 14.38
N PRO A 22 23.85 -3.78 15.62
CA PRO A 22 24.34 -3.05 16.78
C PRO A 22 25.76 -3.49 17.21
N HIS A 23 26.30 -4.55 16.61
CA HIS A 23 27.62 -5.10 16.94
C HIS A 23 28.73 -4.67 15.98
N CYS A 24 28.42 -4.51 14.69
CA CYS A 24 29.42 -4.20 13.66
C CYS A 24 29.07 -2.97 12.82
N GLY A 25 27.91 -2.33 13.06
CA GLY A 25 27.47 -1.14 12.33
C GLY A 25 26.97 -1.40 10.90
N GLU A 26 27.22 -2.57 10.33
CA GLU A 26 26.82 -2.91 8.95
C GLU A 26 25.31 -2.97 8.74
N GLU A 27 24.86 -2.54 7.57
CA GLU A 27 23.45 -2.61 7.18
C GLU A 27 23.06 -4.04 6.80
N ASN A 28 21.92 -4.49 7.32
CA ASN A 28 21.33 -5.77 7.01
C ASN A 28 20.00 -5.53 6.32
N ILE A 29 19.75 -6.29 5.26
CA ILE A 29 18.51 -6.24 4.50
C ILE A 29 17.81 -7.58 4.69
N PHE A 30 16.71 -7.56 5.43
CA PHE A 30 15.92 -8.77 5.68
C PHE A 30 14.64 -8.72 4.85
N ASN A 31 14.42 -9.76 4.05
CA ASN A 31 13.16 -9.97 3.37
C ASN A 31 12.11 -10.42 4.39
N ARG A 32 10.95 -9.76 4.36
CA ARG A 32 9.85 -10.04 5.29
C ARG A 32 9.40 -11.50 5.22
N LYS A 33 9.30 -12.06 4.00
CA LYS A 33 8.78 -13.41 3.79
C LYS A 33 9.82 -14.49 4.01
N SER A 34 10.96 -14.44 3.33
CA SER A 34 11.97 -15.50 3.42
C SER A 34 12.71 -15.49 4.74
N ASP A 35 13.08 -14.31 5.24
CA ASP A 35 13.99 -14.19 6.38
C ASP A 35 13.20 -14.05 7.68
N LEU A 36 12.18 -13.19 7.67
CA LEU A 36 11.41 -12.87 8.89
C LEU A 36 10.15 -13.72 9.05
N LYS A 37 9.75 -14.45 8.01
CA LYS A 37 8.55 -15.31 7.97
C LYS A 37 7.27 -14.58 8.37
N THR A 38 7.13 -13.32 7.96
CA THR A 38 5.95 -12.49 8.24
C THR A 38 5.67 -11.57 7.06
N ASN A 39 4.42 -11.19 6.86
CA ASN A 39 4.00 -10.10 5.98
C ASN A 39 3.24 -9.02 6.76
N LEU A 40 3.36 -9.05 8.09
CA LEU A 40 2.70 -8.15 9.03
C LEU A 40 3.73 -7.21 9.67
N PRO A 41 3.27 -6.06 10.24
CA PRO A 41 4.12 -5.20 11.04
C PRO A 41 4.86 -5.96 12.14
N ILE A 42 6.14 -5.68 12.32
CA ILE A 42 6.99 -6.29 13.35
C ILE A 42 7.07 -5.37 14.57
N LEU A 43 6.39 -5.71 15.66
CA LEU A 43 6.60 -4.99 16.93
C LEU A 43 7.99 -5.29 17.50
N ARG A 44 8.34 -6.58 17.53
CA ARG A 44 9.63 -7.10 17.98
C ARG A 44 9.91 -8.41 17.24
N LYS A 45 11.16 -8.63 16.83
CA LYS A 45 11.64 -9.91 16.32
C LYS A 45 12.97 -10.21 17.00
N ASN A 46 13.02 -11.33 17.71
CA ASN A 46 14.17 -11.71 18.52
C ASN A 46 15.15 -12.57 17.73
N SER A 47 16.41 -12.56 18.17
CA SER A 47 17.44 -13.51 17.74
C SER A 47 17.69 -13.52 16.23
N LEU A 48 17.58 -12.37 15.56
CA LEU A 48 18.03 -12.23 14.18
C LEU A 48 19.55 -12.26 14.13
N LYS A 49 20.12 -12.94 13.14
CA LYS A 49 21.56 -12.97 12.92
C LYS A 49 21.96 -11.91 11.92
N CYS A 50 23.02 -11.18 12.22
CA CYS A 50 23.66 -10.31 11.25
C CYS A 50 24.20 -11.14 10.07
N GLN A 51 23.86 -10.75 8.85
CA GLN A 51 24.31 -11.37 7.60
C GLN A 51 25.83 -11.20 7.38
N ILE A 52 26.46 -10.25 8.08
CA ILE A 52 27.89 -9.95 7.97
C ILE A 52 28.69 -10.59 9.12
N CYS A 53 28.43 -10.20 10.37
CA CYS A 53 29.22 -10.68 11.51
C CYS A 53 28.65 -11.91 12.24
N GLY A 54 27.47 -12.41 11.82
CA GLY A 54 26.83 -13.60 12.39
C GLY A 54 26.24 -13.44 13.80
N LYS A 55 26.54 -12.33 14.50
CA LYS A 55 26.05 -12.08 15.87
C LYS A 55 24.53 -11.87 15.90
N GLY A 56 23.90 -12.39 16.96
CA GLY A 56 22.48 -12.25 17.23
C GLY A 56 22.11 -10.86 17.77
N PHE A 57 20.98 -10.32 17.33
CA PHE A 57 20.38 -9.10 17.86
C PHE A 57 18.86 -9.14 17.71
N ASP A 58 18.17 -8.30 18.47
CA ASP A 58 16.72 -8.14 18.38
C ASP A 58 16.40 -6.88 17.57
N ILE A 59 15.34 -6.92 16.78
CA ILE A 59 14.83 -5.73 16.08
C ILE A 59 13.52 -5.26 16.67
N LEU A 60 13.37 -3.94 16.75
CA LEU A 60 12.19 -3.29 17.31
C LEU A 60 11.51 -2.37 16.29
N SER A 61 10.20 -2.29 16.45
CA SER A 61 9.34 -1.21 15.94
C SER A 61 9.40 -1.03 14.42
N ASP A 62 8.71 -1.91 13.71
CA ASP A 62 8.13 -1.59 12.43
C ASP A 62 7.08 -0.50 12.63
N THR A 63 7.02 0.48 11.73
CA THR A 63 5.95 1.46 11.76
C THR A 63 4.63 0.71 11.53
N VAL A 64 3.80 0.60 12.57
CA VAL A 64 2.45 0.03 12.48
C VAL A 64 1.57 1.01 11.71
N LYS A 65 1.75 1.07 10.40
CA LYS A 65 0.89 1.83 9.51
C LYS A 65 -0.36 1.04 9.21
N ILE A 66 -1.44 1.79 9.02
CA ILE A 66 -2.79 1.24 9.06
C ILE A 66 -3.27 0.79 7.66
N GLY A 67 -2.48 1.04 6.63
CA GLY A 67 -2.70 0.54 5.28
C GLY A 67 -1.39 0.10 4.63
N MET A 68 -1.34 -1.11 4.09
CA MET A 68 -0.17 -1.70 3.44
C MET A 68 0.35 -0.88 2.24
N PHE A 69 -0.47 0.00 1.63
CA PHE A 69 0.01 0.89 0.56
C PHE A 69 1.12 1.84 1.04
N GLU A 70 1.14 2.21 2.33
CA GLU A 70 2.16 3.09 2.89
C GLU A 70 3.55 2.47 2.89
N TRP A 71 3.65 1.14 2.93
CA TRP A 71 4.94 0.45 2.89
C TRP A 71 5.67 0.69 1.58
N PHE A 72 4.94 0.82 0.46
CA PHE A 72 5.53 1.26 -0.80
C PHE A 72 6.06 2.69 -0.73
N PHE A 73 5.37 3.56 0.02
CA PHE A 73 5.75 4.97 0.17
C PHE A 73 6.92 5.18 1.14
N ASP A 74 7.15 4.27 2.07
CA ASP A 74 8.23 4.35 3.05
C ASP A 74 9.59 3.99 2.45
N GLU A 75 9.61 3.14 1.43
CA GLU A 75 10.84 2.86 0.67
C GLU A 75 11.27 4.03 -0.23
N LEU A 76 10.36 4.96 -0.59
CA LEU A 76 10.65 5.98 -1.59
C LEU A 76 11.84 6.87 -1.23
N GLU A 77 11.97 7.27 0.04
CA GLU A 77 13.11 8.11 0.47
C GLU A 77 14.43 7.36 0.38
N TYR A 78 14.43 6.07 0.70
CA TYR A 78 15.60 5.22 0.53
C TYR A 78 15.97 5.08 -0.94
N LEU A 79 15.01 4.77 -1.79
CA LEU A 79 15.24 4.61 -3.23
C LEU A 79 15.75 5.92 -3.86
N LYS A 80 15.21 7.08 -3.46
CA LYS A 80 15.66 8.40 -3.91
C LYS A 80 17.10 8.68 -3.51
N LYS A 81 17.45 8.47 -2.23
CA LYS A 81 18.82 8.68 -1.72
C LYS A 81 19.85 7.82 -2.44
N ASN A 82 19.45 6.62 -2.85
CA ASN A 82 20.29 5.69 -3.61
C ASN A 82 20.18 5.86 -5.15
N LYS A 83 19.55 6.94 -5.64
CA LYS A 83 19.37 7.23 -7.08
C LYS A 83 18.65 6.11 -7.86
N GLN A 84 17.82 5.32 -7.19
CA GLN A 84 17.04 4.22 -7.77
C GLN A 84 15.69 4.73 -8.30
N TYR A 85 15.74 5.68 -9.23
CA TYR A 85 14.58 6.47 -9.65
C TYR A 85 13.51 5.66 -10.40
N ARG A 86 13.92 4.66 -11.19
CA ARG A 86 12.99 3.71 -11.84
C ARG A 86 12.14 2.97 -10.80
N LEU A 87 12.78 2.50 -9.72
CA LEU A 87 12.10 1.81 -8.63
C LEU A 87 11.20 2.76 -7.84
N CYS A 88 11.61 4.03 -7.65
CA CYS A 88 10.75 5.03 -7.02
C CYS A 88 9.39 5.14 -7.72
N ILE A 89 9.39 5.28 -9.05
CA ILE A 89 8.14 5.41 -9.82
C ILE A 89 7.31 4.13 -9.78
N ILE A 90 7.96 2.96 -9.87
CA ILE A 90 7.28 1.66 -9.79
C ILE A 90 6.59 1.52 -8.43
N ASN A 91 7.31 1.74 -7.32
CA ASN A 91 6.77 1.66 -5.97
C ASN A 91 5.67 2.69 -5.74
N LEU A 92 5.85 3.92 -6.21
CA LEU A 92 4.84 4.96 -6.09
C LEU A 92 3.55 4.54 -6.82
N CYS A 93 3.63 4.10 -8.07
CA CYS A 93 2.46 3.57 -8.79
C CYS A 93 1.80 2.39 -8.08
N GLN A 94 2.58 1.42 -7.58
CA GLN A 94 2.04 0.26 -6.87
C GLN A 94 1.32 0.66 -5.58
N GLY A 95 1.90 1.58 -4.80
CA GLY A 95 1.25 2.13 -3.61
C GLY A 95 -0.06 2.83 -3.94
N ILE A 96 -0.11 3.62 -5.03
CA ILE A 96 -1.34 4.29 -5.48
C ILE A 96 -2.41 3.27 -5.92
N GLU A 97 -2.04 2.26 -6.71
CA GLU A 97 -2.97 1.20 -7.13
C GLU A 97 -3.50 0.40 -5.94
N TYR A 98 -2.63 0.08 -4.99
CA TYR A 98 -3.02 -0.59 -3.76
C TYR A 98 -3.96 0.27 -2.94
N PHE A 99 -3.69 1.58 -2.81
CA PHE A 99 -4.58 2.52 -2.14
C PHE A 99 -5.98 2.52 -2.79
N PHE A 100 -6.08 2.70 -4.12
CA PHE A 100 -7.39 2.68 -4.79
C PHE A 100 -8.12 1.36 -4.58
N LYS A 101 -7.41 0.24 -4.76
CA LYS A 101 -7.98 -1.08 -4.54
C LYS A 101 -8.52 -1.22 -3.13
N THR A 102 -7.73 -0.92 -2.10
CA THR A 102 -8.15 -0.99 -0.70
C THR A 102 -9.31 -0.03 -0.41
N ALA A 103 -9.30 1.19 -0.94
CA ALA A 103 -10.38 2.14 -0.73
C ALA A 103 -11.71 1.67 -1.35
N ILE A 104 -11.68 1.10 -2.55
CA ILE A 104 -12.87 0.52 -3.21
C ILE A 104 -13.42 -0.63 -2.37
N ILE A 105 -12.53 -1.50 -1.87
CA ILE A 105 -12.88 -2.65 -1.05
C ILE A 105 -13.49 -2.21 0.27
N ASN A 106 -12.86 -1.25 0.95
CA ASN A 106 -13.37 -0.69 2.19
C ASN A 106 -14.79 -0.15 2.00
N LYS A 107 -15.05 0.58 0.90
CA LYS A 107 -16.37 1.15 0.62
C LYS A 107 -17.44 0.09 0.36
N LEU A 108 -17.14 -0.85 -0.53
CA LEU A 108 -18.13 -1.78 -1.05
C LEU A 108 -18.34 -3.01 -0.17
N ILE A 109 -17.31 -3.40 0.59
CA ILE A 109 -17.28 -4.67 1.33
C ILE A 109 -17.01 -4.40 2.82
N ASP A 110 -15.84 -3.85 3.18
CA ASP A 110 -15.43 -3.88 4.59
C ASP A 110 -16.31 -3.01 5.51
N LYS A 111 -16.87 -1.92 4.97
CA LYS A 111 -17.79 -1.01 5.69
C LYS A 111 -19.26 -1.29 5.40
N ASN A 112 -19.58 -2.36 4.68
CA ASN A 112 -20.97 -2.72 4.38
C ASN A 112 -21.64 -3.30 5.64
N LEU A 113 -22.73 -2.67 6.09
CA LEU A 113 -23.49 -3.08 7.27
C LEU A 113 -24.27 -4.39 7.03
N ASP A 114 -24.68 -4.66 5.79
CA ASP A 114 -25.39 -5.90 5.42
C ASP A 114 -24.51 -7.16 5.55
N LEU A 115 -23.20 -6.97 5.72
CA LEU A 115 -22.23 -8.05 5.91
C LEU A 115 -21.86 -8.24 7.39
N ARG A 116 -22.60 -7.61 8.30
CA ARG A 116 -22.38 -7.66 9.75
C ARG A 116 -23.60 -8.22 10.47
N ASP A 117 -23.37 -8.90 11.58
CA ASP A 117 -24.44 -9.35 12.48
C ASP A 117 -24.92 -8.21 13.39
N GLU A 118 -25.87 -8.51 14.26
CA GLU A 118 -26.44 -7.57 15.24
C GLU A 118 -25.39 -6.97 16.21
N ASN A 119 -24.25 -7.66 16.40
CA ASN A 119 -23.14 -7.20 17.23
C ASN A 119 -22.10 -6.40 16.40
N GLY A 120 -22.39 -6.13 15.12
CA GLY A 120 -21.48 -5.44 14.21
C GLY A 120 -20.32 -6.31 13.73
N LEU A 121 -20.34 -7.61 14.00
CA LEU A 121 -19.27 -8.54 13.65
C LEU A 121 -19.45 -9.02 12.20
N ILE A 122 -18.34 -9.14 11.45
CA ILE A 122 -18.38 -9.63 10.06
C ILE A 122 -18.96 -11.05 10.01
N ILE A 123 -20.02 -11.23 9.22
CA ILE A 123 -20.57 -12.54 8.84
C ILE A 123 -19.64 -13.15 7.78
N LYS A 124 -18.69 -13.98 8.22
CA LYS A 124 -17.57 -14.48 7.40
C LYS A 124 -18.00 -15.08 6.06
N THR A 125 -19.06 -15.88 6.03
CA THR A 125 -19.58 -16.53 4.82
C THR A 125 -20.06 -15.51 3.79
N ASN A 126 -20.90 -14.56 4.20
CA ASN A 126 -21.43 -13.49 3.34
C ASN A 126 -20.30 -12.57 2.85
N TYR A 127 -19.39 -12.21 3.74
CA TYR A 127 -18.23 -11.39 3.42
C TYR A 127 -17.35 -12.03 2.34
N LEU A 128 -16.97 -13.30 2.51
CA LEU A 128 -16.13 -14.01 1.54
C LEU A 128 -16.84 -14.16 0.18
N LYS A 129 -18.15 -14.41 0.19
CA LYS A 129 -18.96 -14.50 -1.03
C LYS A 129 -18.99 -13.16 -1.78
N GLU A 130 -19.28 -12.06 -1.11
CA GLU A 130 -19.29 -10.73 -1.76
C GLU A 130 -17.89 -10.29 -2.19
N ARG A 131 -16.86 -10.66 -1.44
CA ARG A 131 -15.46 -10.46 -1.81
C ARG A 131 -15.11 -11.16 -3.13
N GLU A 132 -15.46 -12.43 -3.25
CA GLU A 132 -15.23 -13.21 -4.46
C GLU A 132 -16.04 -12.66 -5.65
N LYS A 133 -17.29 -12.27 -5.41
CA LYS A 133 -18.15 -11.62 -6.40
C LYS A 133 -17.56 -10.30 -6.89
N LEU A 134 -17.02 -9.47 -6.01
CA LEU A 134 -16.32 -8.25 -6.40
C LEU A 134 -15.12 -8.55 -7.31
N ASN A 135 -14.30 -9.55 -6.96
CA ASN A 135 -13.16 -9.97 -7.79
C ASN A 135 -13.58 -10.46 -9.18
N LYS A 136 -14.71 -11.15 -9.28
CA LYS A 136 -15.31 -11.60 -10.55
C LYS A 136 -16.07 -10.49 -11.29
N THR A 137 -16.36 -9.36 -10.63
CA THR A 137 -17.15 -8.28 -11.22
C THR A 137 -16.37 -7.59 -12.34
N LYS A 138 -17.08 -7.33 -13.44
CA LYS A 138 -16.53 -6.61 -14.59
C LYS A 138 -16.43 -5.13 -14.26
N ILE A 139 -15.29 -4.51 -14.55
CA ILE A 139 -15.00 -3.11 -14.19
C ILE A 139 -16.08 -2.13 -14.70
N PHE A 140 -16.59 -2.31 -15.92
CA PHE A 140 -17.62 -1.43 -16.46
C PHE A 140 -18.93 -1.46 -15.66
N LYS A 141 -19.26 -2.60 -15.00
CA LYS A 141 -20.44 -2.69 -14.13
C LYS A 141 -20.31 -1.73 -12.95
N LEU A 142 -19.09 -1.57 -12.41
CA LEU A 142 -18.80 -0.61 -11.34
C LEU A 142 -18.84 0.83 -11.86
N LEU A 143 -18.36 1.05 -13.09
CA LEU A 143 -18.35 2.38 -13.71
C LEU A 143 -19.72 2.82 -14.27
N LYS A 144 -20.70 1.91 -14.42
CA LYS A 144 -22.07 2.10 -14.95
C LYS A 144 -22.22 2.76 -16.34
N ASN A 145 -21.26 3.56 -16.82
CA ASN A 145 -21.44 4.46 -17.97
C ASN A 145 -20.34 4.42 -19.06
N LYS A 146 -19.39 3.48 -19.02
CA LYS A 146 -18.37 3.39 -20.09
C LYS A 146 -18.77 2.38 -21.18
N LYS A 147 -18.99 2.88 -22.39
CA LYS A 147 -19.17 2.10 -23.64
C LYS A 147 -17.87 1.39 -24.13
N ASP A 148 -16.83 1.32 -23.30
CA ASP A 148 -15.48 0.92 -23.74
C ASP A 148 -15.24 -0.60 -23.83
N LYS A 149 -14.45 -0.96 -24.85
CA LYS A 149 -14.40 -2.24 -25.58
C LYS A 149 -13.68 -3.43 -24.91
N LYS A 150 -13.13 -3.30 -23.69
CA LYS A 150 -12.37 -4.40 -23.04
C LYS A 150 -13.00 -4.82 -21.72
N ASN A 151 -13.68 -5.96 -21.77
CA ASN A 151 -14.28 -6.61 -20.62
C ASN A 151 -13.20 -7.22 -19.70
N LYS A 152 -12.84 -6.51 -18.62
CA LYS A 152 -11.87 -6.95 -17.60
C LYS A 152 -12.54 -7.20 -16.26
N LYS A 153 -12.03 -8.18 -15.51
CA LYS A 153 -12.37 -8.44 -14.10
C LYS A 153 -11.68 -7.42 -13.19
N PHE A 154 -12.25 -7.13 -12.02
CA PHE A 154 -11.68 -6.22 -11.01
C PHE A 154 -10.23 -6.60 -10.63
N GLU A 155 -9.92 -7.90 -10.51
CA GLU A 155 -8.57 -8.37 -10.21
C GLU A 155 -7.52 -8.01 -11.29
N LYS A 156 -7.97 -7.72 -12.52
CA LYS A 156 -7.13 -7.37 -13.69
C LYS A 156 -7.29 -5.89 -14.10
N ALA A 157 -7.80 -5.07 -13.18
CA ALA A 157 -8.00 -3.65 -13.41
C ALA A 157 -6.67 -2.92 -13.62
N THR A 158 -6.64 -1.97 -14.54
CA THR A 158 -5.50 -1.07 -14.72
C THR A 158 -5.54 0.07 -13.71
N PHE A 159 -4.42 0.79 -13.57
CA PHE A 159 -4.36 2.04 -12.82
C PHE A 159 -5.56 2.96 -13.09
N LYS A 160 -5.84 3.23 -14.38
CA LYS A 160 -6.93 4.11 -14.81
C LYS A 160 -8.29 3.55 -14.41
N ASP A 161 -8.49 2.24 -14.55
CA ASP A 161 -9.73 1.59 -14.15
C ASP A 161 -9.98 1.75 -12.63
N LEU A 162 -8.95 1.50 -11.80
CA LEU A 162 -9.04 1.64 -10.34
C LEU A 162 -9.27 3.09 -9.92
N ARG A 163 -8.51 4.02 -10.50
CA ARG A 163 -8.65 5.46 -10.25
C ARG A 163 -10.07 5.95 -10.55
N ASP A 164 -10.59 5.59 -11.71
CA ASP A 164 -11.91 6.06 -12.14
C ASP A 164 -13.04 5.46 -11.28
N ILE A 165 -12.91 4.20 -10.83
CA ILE A 165 -13.84 3.61 -9.86
C ILE A 165 -13.74 4.35 -8.52
N PHE A 166 -12.52 4.59 -8.03
CA PHE A 166 -12.30 5.29 -6.78
C PHE A 166 -12.93 6.69 -6.79
N ILE A 167 -12.65 7.51 -7.81
CA ILE A 167 -13.23 8.85 -7.94
C ILE A 167 -14.75 8.75 -7.91
N LYS A 168 -15.34 7.89 -8.73
CA LYS A 168 -16.79 7.73 -8.78
C LYS A 168 -17.41 7.36 -7.43
N LEU A 169 -16.75 6.52 -6.64
CA LEU A 169 -17.27 6.08 -5.35
C LEU A 169 -17.20 7.16 -4.26
N TYR A 170 -16.23 8.08 -4.35
CA TYR A 170 -15.90 9.03 -3.28
C TYR A 170 -16.07 10.50 -3.67
N GLU A 171 -16.41 10.80 -4.93
CA GLU A 171 -16.56 12.18 -5.41
C GLU A 171 -17.61 12.95 -4.62
N ASP A 172 -18.73 12.30 -4.28
CA ASP A 172 -19.79 12.91 -3.47
C ASP A 172 -19.38 13.17 -2.02
N GLU A 173 -18.52 12.32 -1.44
CA GLU A 173 -18.01 12.45 -0.07
C GLU A 173 -16.92 13.53 0.08
N LEU A 174 -16.33 13.98 -1.03
CA LEU A 174 -15.15 14.85 -1.04
C LEU A 174 -15.42 16.25 -1.62
N LYS A 175 -16.69 16.66 -1.78
CA LYS A 175 -17.07 17.84 -2.59
C LYS A 175 -16.57 19.20 -2.10
N ASP A 176 -16.22 19.36 -0.82
CA ASP A 176 -15.91 20.68 -0.25
C ASP A 176 -14.40 20.89 0.01
N LYS A 177 -13.95 20.68 1.25
CA LYS A 177 -12.60 21.06 1.71
C LYS A 177 -11.47 20.16 1.18
N ASN A 178 -11.81 19.03 0.57
CA ASN A 178 -10.87 17.99 0.16
C ASN A 178 -10.84 17.75 -1.36
N LYS A 179 -11.56 18.58 -2.12
CA LYS A 179 -11.68 18.46 -3.57
C LYS A 179 -10.33 18.57 -4.29
N ASN A 180 -9.44 19.42 -3.76
CA ASN A 180 -8.07 19.59 -4.26
C ASN A 180 -7.30 18.26 -4.31
N TYR A 181 -7.40 17.41 -3.28
CA TYR A 181 -6.71 16.11 -3.27
C TYR A 181 -7.26 15.13 -4.30
N LEU A 182 -8.57 15.19 -4.56
CA LEU A 182 -9.18 14.40 -5.63
C LEU A 182 -8.75 14.91 -7.02
N ASP A 183 -8.56 16.21 -7.17
CA ASP A 183 -8.05 16.81 -8.39
C ASP A 183 -6.59 16.40 -8.67
N GLU A 184 -5.74 16.28 -7.65
CA GLU A 184 -4.39 15.72 -7.80
C GLU A 184 -4.43 14.28 -8.35
N ILE A 185 -5.35 13.46 -7.83
CA ILE A 185 -5.58 12.10 -8.35
C ILE A 185 -6.05 12.14 -9.81
N ARG A 186 -6.95 13.06 -10.19
CA ARG A 186 -7.44 13.17 -11.57
C ARG A 186 -6.33 13.56 -12.55
N LYS A 187 -5.49 14.52 -12.16
CA LYS A 187 -4.45 15.12 -13.00
C LYS A 187 -3.22 14.24 -13.15
N THR A 188 -2.95 13.35 -12.20
CA THR A 188 -1.72 12.55 -12.23
C THR A 188 -1.59 11.73 -13.52
N LYS A 189 -0.37 11.76 -14.09
CA LYS A 189 0.05 10.97 -15.25
C LYS A 189 1.10 9.93 -14.91
N ILE A 190 1.24 9.59 -13.63
CA ILE A 190 2.30 8.68 -13.15
C ILE A 190 2.27 7.31 -13.85
N ASN A 191 1.08 6.82 -14.21
CA ASN A 191 0.93 5.57 -14.94
C ASN A 191 1.56 5.64 -16.36
N GLU A 192 1.59 6.80 -16.99
CA GLU A 192 2.26 7.00 -18.28
C GLU A 192 3.78 6.92 -18.12
N LEU A 193 4.33 7.57 -17.08
CA LEU A 193 5.74 7.49 -16.75
C LEU A 193 6.17 6.06 -16.41
N ARG A 194 5.39 5.34 -15.59
CA ARG A 194 5.62 3.91 -15.34
C ARG A 194 5.64 3.10 -16.63
N ASN A 195 4.70 3.34 -17.55
CA ASN A 195 4.66 2.60 -18.82
C ASN A 195 5.91 2.88 -19.67
N LYS A 196 6.43 4.12 -19.66
CA LYS A 196 7.73 4.43 -20.31
C LYS A 196 8.88 3.64 -19.66
N ILE A 197 8.93 3.57 -18.33
CA ILE A 197 9.98 2.86 -17.58
C ILE A 197 9.97 1.35 -17.86
N ILE A 198 8.77 0.75 -17.91
CA ILE A 198 8.61 -0.70 -18.10
C ILE A 198 8.81 -1.09 -19.57
N HIS A 199 8.24 -0.34 -20.51
CA HIS A 199 8.18 -0.77 -21.91
C HIS A 199 9.19 -0.09 -22.83
N LYS A 200 9.80 1.03 -22.41
CA LYS A 200 10.72 1.82 -23.24
C LYS A 200 12.11 1.98 -22.62
N ALA A 201 12.42 1.19 -21.59
CA ALA A 201 13.67 1.29 -20.83
C ALA A 201 14.01 2.71 -20.36
N TYR A 202 12.99 3.55 -20.13
CA TYR A 202 13.17 4.94 -19.75
C TYR A 202 13.81 5.05 -18.36
N CYS A 203 14.75 5.99 -18.21
CA CYS A 203 15.43 6.30 -16.97
C CYS A 203 15.01 7.70 -16.50
N PRO A 204 14.12 7.82 -15.50
CA PRO A 204 13.66 9.11 -15.02
C PRO A 204 14.73 9.80 -14.18
N ASP A 205 14.67 11.13 -14.11
CA ASP A 205 15.49 11.92 -13.21
C ASP A 205 14.78 12.26 -11.88
N LEU A 206 15.48 12.99 -11.00
CA LEU A 206 14.95 13.39 -9.69
C LEU A 206 13.82 14.43 -9.80
N ASN A 207 13.86 15.31 -10.81
CA ASN A 207 12.84 16.33 -11.00
C ASN A 207 11.52 15.67 -11.40
N GLU A 208 11.56 14.71 -12.33
CA GLU A 208 10.39 13.92 -12.72
C GLU A 208 9.76 13.19 -11.53
N ILE A 209 10.54 12.67 -10.58
CA ILE A 209 9.97 12.04 -9.38
C ILE A 209 9.32 13.07 -8.46
N SER A 210 9.94 14.24 -8.33
CA SER A 210 9.51 15.29 -7.40
C SER A 210 8.15 15.87 -7.79
N GLU A 211 7.80 15.86 -9.08
CA GLU A 211 6.45 16.21 -9.58
C GLU A 211 5.33 15.37 -8.95
N TYR A 212 5.64 14.17 -8.43
CA TYR A 212 4.66 13.26 -7.85
C TYR A 212 4.62 13.28 -6.31
N GLU A 213 5.29 14.22 -5.64
CA GLU A 213 5.16 14.35 -4.18
C GLU A 213 3.76 14.82 -3.76
N GLU A 214 3.11 15.69 -4.55
CA GLU A 214 1.77 16.17 -4.23
C GLU A 214 0.72 15.06 -4.32
N ILE A 215 0.81 14.14 -5.29
CA ILE A 215 -0.09 12.98 -5.34
C ILE A 215 0.12 12.03 -4.16
N ARG A 216 1.38 11.82 -3.74
CA ARG A 216 1.70 11.01 -2.54
C ARG A 216 1.08 11.65 -1.29
N LYS A 217 1.22 12.96 -1.13
CA LYS A 217 0.63 13.73 -0.03
C LYS A 217 -0.90 13.68 -0.06
N ALA A 218 -1.51 13.86 -1.23
CA ALA A 218 -2.95 13.76 -1.43
C ALA A 218 -3.48 12.40 -0.99
N ILE A 219 -2.82 11.31 -1.36
CA ILE A 219 -3.22 9.95 -0.96
C ILE A 219 -3.11 9.73 0.54
N ARG A 220 -2.04 10.23 1.19
CA ARG A 220 -1.89 10.16 2.65
C ARG A 220 -2.99 10.90 3.39
N ILE A 221 -3.44 12.02 2.84
CA ILE A 221 -4.51 12.83 3.45
C ILE A 221 -5.86 12.17 3.22
N LEU A 222 -6.14 11.73 1.99
CA LEU A 222 -7.36 11.01 1.66
C LEU A 222 -7.49 9.69 2.42
N SER A 223 -6.39 8.96 2.65
CA SER A 223 -6.44 7.73 3.43
C SER A 223 -6.88 7.96 4.87
N LYS A 224 -6.50 9.10 5.46
CA LYS A 224 -6.98 9.51 6.79
C LYS A 224 -8.43 9.94 6.76
N ILE A 225 -8.80 10.84 5.85
CA ILE A 225 -10.16 11.39 5.73
C ILE A 225 -11.18 10.28 5.49
N LEU A 226 -10.88 9.40 4.54
CA LEU A 226 -11.77 8.29 4.16
C LEU A 226 -11.65 7.09 5.12
N ASN A 227 -10.78 7.17 6.13
CA ASN A 227 -10.47 6.07 7.06
C ASN A 227 -10.22 4.76 6.30
N ILE A 228 -9.24 4.79 5.39
CA ILE A 228 -8.82 3.63 4.60
C ILE A 228 -7.90 2.76 5.46
N ARG A 229 -8.25 1.48 5.55
CA ARG A 229 -7.59 0.48 6.40
C ARG A 229 -7.46 -0.82 5.63
N ASP A 230 -6.45 -1.63 5.96
CA ASP A 230 -6.39 -2.99 5.43
C ASP A 230 -7.60 -3.81 5.90
N SER A 231 -8.09 -4.74 5.07
CA SER A 231 -9.33 -5.49 5.37
C SER A 231 -9.25 -6.26 6.70
N ASN A 232 -8.06 -6.69 7.11
CA ASN A 232 -7.83 -7.35 8.41
C ASN A 232 -8.19 -6.46 9.61
N TYR A 233 -8.16 -5.12 9.46
CA TYR A 233 -8.58 -4.19 10.50
C TYR A 233 -10.08 -4.33 10.81
N PHE A 234 -10.89 -4.63 9.80
CA PHE A 234 -12.33 -4.78 9.94
C PHE A 234 -12.74 -6.18 10.38
N TRP A 235 -11.82 -7.14 10.36
CA TRP A 235 -12.06 -8.47 10.88
C TRP A 235 -12.19 -8.41 12.39
N ASN A 236 -13.18 -9.12 12.90
CA ASN A 236 -13.49 -9.20 14.32
C ASN A 236 -12.24 -9.66 15.06
N LYS A 237 -11.53 -8.74 15.71
CA LYS A 237 -10.52 -9.12 16.70
C LYS A 237 -11.32 -9.74 17.84
N LYS A 238 -11.21 -11.06 18.01
CA LYS A 238 -11.48 -11.65 19.32
C LYS A 238 -10.51 -10.97 20.28
N ASN A 239 -11.04 -10.26 21.28
CA ASN A 239 -10.26 -9.84 22.43
C ASN A 239 -9.67 -11.07 23.12
#